data_AF-A0A2U1CSK8-F1
#
_entry.id   AF-A0A2U1CSK8-F1
#
_cell.length_a   1.000
_cell.length_b   1.000
_cell.length_c   1.000
_cell.angle_alpha   90.00
_cell.angle_beta   90.00
_cell.angle_gamma   90.00
#
_symmetry.space_group_name_H-M   'P 1'
#
loop_
_entity.id
_entity.type
_entity.pdbx_description
1 polymer ?
#
loop_
_entity_poly.entity_id
_entity_poly.type
_entity_poly.pdbx_seq_one_letter_code
_entity_poly.pdbx_strand_id
1 'polypeptide(L)'
;MSIGSRAARVSSRVARALALAGLAWTLAACSTTGRSFDTSTMNRIVPGQTTLEQASRILAAEPEHVYRQRDGSALAGWTHKASLVTDAVYFRRELWLRFDNTGRFQHVVDRVNVHGETGQAAEPVSLTEPVAASLPKAVPADFPYGPDFGDGPVAVYPVR
;
A
#
# COMPACT_ATOMS: atom_id res chain seq x y z
N MET A 1 -41.70 -22.75 -61.28
CA MET A 1 -41.84 -22.24 -59.90
C MET A 1 -40.78 -22.90 -59.00
N SER A 2 -39.60 -22.29 -58.77
CA SER A 2 -38.73 -22.60 -57.60
C SER A 2 -37.47 -21.71 -57.59
N ILE A 3 -37.63 -20.40 -57.35
CA ILE A 3 -36.48 -19.47 -57.15
C ILE A 3 -36.48 -18.91 -55.71
N GLY A 4 -37.62 -18.90 -55.01
CA GLY A 4 -37.75 -18.30 -53.68
C GLY A 4 -37.07 -19.05 -52.52
N SER A 5 -36.78 -20.35 -52.67
CA SER A 5 -36.30 -21.20 -51.56
C SER A 5 -34.76 -21.24 -51.39
N ARG A 6 -34.00 -20.63 -52.31
CA ARG A 6 -32.53 -20.49 -52.20
C ARG A 6 -32.12 -19.20 -51.49
N ALA A 7 -32.81 -18.09 -51.76
CA ALA A 7 -32.52 -16.79 -51.16
C ALA A 7 -32.72 -16.77 -49.63
N ALA A 8 -33.80 -17.37 -49.13
CA ALA A 8 -34.11 -17.45 -47.70
C ALA A 8 -33.11 -18.31 -46.88
N ARG A 9 -32.45 -19.27 -47.53
CA ARG A 9 -31.40 -20.10 -46.90
C ARG A 9 -30.03 -19.42 -46.90
N VAL A 10 -29.77 -18.52 -47.84
CA VAL A 10 -28.55 -17.72 -47.89
C VAL A 10 -28.60 -16.59 -46.87
N SER A 11 -29.75 -15.90 -46.75
CA SER A 11 -29.92 -14.84 -45.75
C SER A 11 -29.81 -15.34 -44.30
N SER A 12 -30.33 -16.53 -43.99
CA SER A 12 -30.20 -17.11 -42.65
C SER A 12 -28.78 -17.60 -42.31
N ARG A 13 -28.00 -18.02 -43.32
CA ARG A 13 -26.58 -18.38 -43.15
C ARG A 13 -25.70 -17.14 -42.95
N VAL A 14 -25.97 -16.06 -43.67
CA VAL A 14 -25.26 -14.78 -43.52
C VAL A 14 -25.60 -14.13 -42.17
N ALA A 15 -26.86 -14.14 -41.75
CA ALA A 15 -27.27 -13.65 -40.44
C ALA A 15 -26.65 -14.46 -39.28
N ARG A 16 -26.56 -15.79 -39.43
CA ARG A 16 -25.85 -16.65 -38.46
C ARG A 16 -24.34 -16.40 -38.43
N ALA A 17 -23.71 -16.18 -39.59
CA ALA A 17 -22.30 -15.86 -39.67
C ALA A 17 -21.99 -14.50 -39.03
N LEU A 18 -22.84 -13.49 -39.26
CA LEU A 18 -22.74 -12.18 -38.61
C LEU A 18 -22.99 -12.25 -37.11
N ALA A 19 -23.94 -13.06 -36.66
CA ALA A 19 -24.19 -13.28 -35.23
C ALA A 19 -23.00 -13.99 -34.55
N LEU A 20 -22.40 -14.99 -35.21
CA LEU A 20 -21.21 -15.69 -34.70
C LEU A 20 -19.96 -14.79 -34.72
N ALA A 21 -19.79 -13.96 -35.75
CA ALA A 21 -18.73 -12.97 -35.81
C ALA A 21 -18.91 -11.89 -34.73
N GLY A 22 -20.14 -11.38 -34.53
CA GLY A 22 -20.45 -10.46 -33.44
C GLY A 22 -20.19 -11.05 -32.06
N LEU A 23 -20.56 -12.32 -31.86
CA LEU A 23 -20.26 -13.05 -30.63
C LEU A 23 -18.75 -13.20 -30.41
N ALA A 24 -17.99 -13.54 -31.45
CA ALA A 24 -16.53 -13.65 -31.38
C ALA A 24 -15.85 -12.33 -31.01
N TRP A 25 -16.39 -11.18 -31.45
CA TRP A 25 -15.87 -9.86 -31.08
C TRP A 25 -16.19 -9.47 -29.63
N THR A 26 -17.24 -10.01 -29.03
CA THR A 26 -17.55 -9.79 -27.60
C THR A 26 -16.75 -10.68 -26.65
N LEU A 27 -16.02 -11.69 -27.16
CA LEU A 27 -15.22 -12.61 -26.35
C LEU A 27 -13.80 -12.08 -26.03
N ALA A 28 -13.57 -10.76 -26.04
CA ALA A 28 -12.41 -10.19 -25.38
C ALA A 28 -12.54 -10.45 -23.85
N ALA A 29 -12.00 -11.58 -23.40
CA ALA A 29 -12.04 -11.98 -22.00
C ALA A 29 -11.10 -11.09 -21.18
N CYS A 30 -11.59 -9.95 -20.72
CA CYS A 30 -10.97 -9.23 -19.61
C CYS A 30 -11.13 -10.09 -18.36
N SER A 31 -10.03 -10.59 -17.79
CA SER A 31 -10.05 -11.26 -16.49
C SER A 31 -9.47 -10.31 -15.46
N THR A 32 -10.28 -9.93 -14.47
CA THR A 32 -9.82 -9.26 -13.26
C THR A 32 -10.13 -10.14 -12.05
N THR A 33 -9.18 -10.25 -11.13
CA THR A 33 -9.30 -11.07 -9.92
C THR A 33 -8.71 -10.31 -8.74
N GLY A 34 -9.33 -10.44 -7.57
CA GLY A 34 -8.97 -9.71 -6.38
C GLY A 34 -9.56 -8.30 -6.34
N ARG A 35 -9.19 -7.53 -5.30
CA ARG A 35 -9.67 -6.16 -5.08
C ARG A 35 -8.53 -5.17 -5.27
N SER A 36 -8.75 -4.11 -6.03
CA SER A 36 -7.80 -3.00 -6.09
C SER A 36 -7.64 -2.39 -4.70
N PHE A 37 -6.42 -2.04 -4.33
CA PHE A 37 -6.09 -1.41 -3.06
C PHE A 37 -5.21 -0.16 -3.28
N ASP A 38 -5.37 0.82 -2.39
CA ASP A 38 -4.63 2.08 -2.40
C ASP A 38 -3.38 1.97 -1.53
N THR A 39 -2.25 2.45 -2.03
CA THR A 39 -0.97 2.48 -1.29
C THR A 39 -0.45 3.91 -1.09
N SER A 40 -1.22 4.93 -1.49
CA SER A 40 -0.88 6.34 -1.37
C SER A 40 -0.66 6.79 0.08
N THR A 41 -1.35 6.17 1.03
CA THR A 41 -1.26 6.46 2.47
C THR A 41 -0.64 5.32 3.27
N MET A 42 0.13 4.45 2.61
CA MET A 42 0.77 3.29 3.25
C MET A 42 1.74 3.69 4.38
N ASN A 43 2.26 4.92 4.35
CA ASN A 43 3.07 5.50 5.42
C ASN A 43 2.32 5.65 6.76
N ARG A 44 0.98 5.49 6.78
CA ARG A 44 0.16 5.46 8.00
C ARG A 44 0.07 4.07 8.64
N ILE A 45 0.55 3.03 7.96
CA ILE A 45 0.69 1.69 8.53
C ILE A 45 1.99 1.69 9.34
N VAL A 46 1.87 1.70 10.67
CA VAL A 46 2.98 1.87 11.61
C VAL A 46 3.17 0.60 12.43
N PRO A 47 4.39 0.03 12.49
CA PRO A 47 4.71 -1.13 13.31
C PRO A 47 4.32 -0.93 14.77
N GLY A 48 3.75 -1.96 15.39
CA GLY A 48 3.31 -1.95 16.79
C GLY A 48 2.11 -1.06 17.08
N GLN A 49 1.50 -0.41 16.07
CA GLN A 49 0.35 0.47 16.26
C GLN A 49 -0.85 0.03 15.42
N THR A 50 -0.64 -0.16 14.12
CA THR A 50 -1.73 -0.39 13.16
C THR A 50 -2.36 -1.77 13.32
N THR A 51 -3.67 -1.86 13.50
CA THR A 51 -4.40 -3.14 13.49
C THR A 51 -4.73 -3.60 12.07
N LEU A 52 -5.16 -4.85 11.92
CA LEU A 52 -5.62 -5.37 10.62
C LEU A 52 -6.79 -4.55 10.06
N GLU A 53 -7.79 -4.21 10.87
CA GLU A 53 -8.92 -3.40 10.41
C GLU A 53 -8.50 -1.97 10.04
N GLN A 54 -7.52 -1.40 10.75
CA GLN A 54 -6.95 -0.11 10.37
C GLN A 54 -6.19 -0.21 9.05
N ALA A 55 -5.42 -1.27 8.83
CA ALA A 55 -4.74 -1.52 7.56
C ALA A 55 -5.75 -1.65 6.41
N SER A 56 -6.86 -2.38 6.59
CA SER A 56 -7.92 -2.46 5.57
C SER A 56 -8.48 -1.08 5.21
N ARG A 57 -8.69 -0.21 6.21
CA ARG A 57 -9.16 1.17 5.97
C ARG A 57 -8.12 2.04 5.27
N ILE A 58 -6.86 1.94 5.68
CA ILE A 58 -5.74 2.70 5.07
C ILE A 58 -5.57 2.29 3.60
N LEU A 59 -5.64 0.98 3.32
CA LEU A 59 -5.52 0.43 1.97
C LEU A 59 -6.82 0.54 1.15
N ALA A 60 -7.89 1.08 1.75
CA ALA A 60 -9.23 1.19 1.17
C ALA A 60 -9.78 -0.15 0.61
N ALA A 61 -9.36 -1.28 1.17
CA ALA A 61 -9.73 -2.60 0.73
C ALA A 61 -9.58 -3.63 1.85
N GLU A 62 -10.48 -4.62 1.89
CA GLU A 62 -10.29 -5.80 2.73
C GLU A 62 -9.24 -6.75 2.14
N PRO A 63 -8.48 -7.46 2.98
CA PRO A 63 -7.53 -8.47 2.51
C PRO A 63 -8.29 -9.61 1.82
N GLU A 64 -7.69 -10.14 0.76
CA GLU A 64 -8.21 -11.31 0.06
C GLU A 64 -8.00 -12.59 0.88
N HIS A 65 -6.90 -12.63 1.64
CA HIS A 65 -6.54 -13.77 2.48
C HIS A 65 -6.08 -13.31 3.86
N VAL A 66 -6.51 -14.02 4.90
CA VAL A 66 -6.02 -13.85 6.27
C VAL A 66 -5.70 -15.23 6.84
N TYR A 67 -4.41 -15.51 7.04
CA TYR A 67 -3.93 -16.73 7.67
C TYR A 67 -3.63 -16.46 9.15
N ARG A 68 -4.34 -17.14 10.06
CA ARG A 68 -4.10 -17.07 11.51
C ARG A 68 -3.19 -18.22 11.94
N GLN A 69 -2.17 -17.93 12.72
CA GLN A 69 -1.23 -18.92 13.26
C GLN A 69 -1.62 -19.32 14.69
N ARG A 70 -1.09 -20.46 15.16
CA ARG A 70 -1.36 -20.98 16.51
C ARG A 70 -0.81 -20.09 17.63
N ASP A 71 0.23 -19.32 17.34
CA ASP A 71 0.83 -18.35 18.28
C ASP A 71 0.00 -17.06 18.41
N GLY A 72 -1.12 -16.97 17.69
CA GLY A 72 -2.01 -15.80 17.66
C GLY A 72 -1.64 -14.79 16.56
N SER A 73 -0.48 -14.92 15.91
CA SER A 73 -0.07 -14.04 14.84
C SER A 73 -0.93 -14.23 13.59
N ALA A 74 -0.92 -13.24 12.70
CA ALA A 74 -1.67 -13.29 11.46
C ALA A 74 -0.86 -12.79 10.27
N LEU A 75 -1.14 -13.35 9.10
CA LEU A 75 -0.64 -12.89 7.81
C LEU A 75 -1.83 -12.50 6.95
N ALA A 76 -1.92 -11.23 6.55
CA ALA A 76 -2.99 -10.76 5.66
C ALA A 76 -2.41 -10.35 4.30
N GLY A 77 -3.12 -10.72 3.23
CA GLY A 77 -2.70 -10.50 1.85
C GLY A 77 -3.73 -9.73 1.04
N TRP A 78 -3.28 -8.70 0.33
CA TRP A 78 -4.03 -7.97 -0.68
C TRP A 78 -3.45 -8.28 -2.05
N THR A 79 -4.26 -8.84 -2.95
CA THR A 79 -3.85 -9.13 -4.32
C THR A 79 -4.84 -8.51 -5.31
N HIS A 80 -4.30 -7.97 -6.39
CA HIS A 80 -5.09 -7.48 -7.53
C HIS A 80 -4.40 -7.88 -8.82
N LYS A 81 -5.12 -8.62 -9.67
CA LYS A 81 -4.64 -9.11 -10.95
C LYS A 81 -5.61 -8.68 -12.05
N ALA A 82 -5.10 -8.08 -13.11
CA ALA A 82 -5.87 -7.73 -14.29
C ALA A 82 -5.11 -8.19 -15.54
N SER A 83 -5.81 -8.86 -16.46
CA SER A 83 -5.26 -9.40 -17.70
C SER A 83 -6.15 -9.04 -18.88
N LEU A 84 -5.53 -8.49 -19.94
CA LEU A 84 -6.16 -8.20 -21.23
C LEU A 84 -5.56 -9.13 -22.30
N VAL A 85 -6.33 -10.16 -22.67
CA VAL A 85 -5.87 -11.26 -23.55
C VAL A 85 -5.51 -10.79 -24.95
N THR A 86 -6.10 -9.70 -25.43
CA THR A 86 -5.86 -9.17 -26.78
C THR A 86 -4.48 -8.53 -26.96
N ASP A 87 -3.80 -8.16 -25.87
CA ASP A 87 -2.56 -7.37 -25.94
C ASP A 87 -1.47 -7.86 -24.95
N ALA A 88 -1.68 -9.05 -24.36
CA ALA A 88 -0.78 -9.66 -23.35
C ALA A 88 -0.43 -8.74 -22.16
N VAL A 89 -1.23 -7.71 -21.89
CA VAL A 89 -1.02 -6.80 -20.77
C VAL A 89 -1.42 -7.50 -19.49
N TYR A 90 -0.42 -7.79 -18.65
CA TYR A 90 -0.59 -8.40 -17.34
C TYR A 90 -0.22 -7.40 -16.25
N PHE A 91 -1.20 -7.08 -15.40
CA PHE A 91 -0.99 -6.25 -14.22
C PHE A 91 -1.23 -7.07 -12.97
N ARG A 92 -0.25 -7.12 -12.07
CA ARG A 92 -0.36 -7.77 -10.76
C ARG A 92 0.19 -6.85 -9.69
N ARG A 93 -0.56 -6.67 -8.61
CA ARG A 93 -0.13 -6.03 -7.37
C ARG A 93 -0.41 -6.96 -6.20
N GLU A 94 0.55 -7.05 -5.29
CA GLU A 94 0.46 -7.92 -4.12
C GLU A 94 1.13 -7.27 -2.91
N LEU A 95 0.50 -7.38 -1.75
CA LEU A 95 1.03 -6.88 -0.49
C LEU A 95 0.67 -7.84 0.63
N TRP A 96 1.68 -8.30 1.36
CA TRP A 96 1.52 -9.18 2.52
C TRP A 96 2.04 -8.50 3.77
N LEU A 97 1.17 -8.39 4.77
CA LEU A 97 1.47 -7.76 6.05
C LEU A 97 1.42 -8.81 7.18
N ARG A 98 2.47 -8.85 8.00
CA ARG A 98 2.48 -9.63 9.25
C ARG A 98 1.87 -8.81 10.37
N PHE A 99 1.01 -9.45 11.15
CA PHE A 99 0.49 -8.96 12.41
C PHE A 99 0.93 -9.88 13.54
N ASP A 100 1.28 -9.31 14.69
CA ASP A 100 1.65 -10.05 15.89
C ASP A 100 0.44 -10.71 16.57
N ASN A 101 0.70 -11.39 17.68
CA ASN A 101 -0.33 -12.03 18.49
C ASN A 101 -1.27 -11.06 19.21
N THR A 102 -0.93 -9.78 19.27
CA THR A 102 -1.80 -8.70 19.76
C THR A 102 -2.66 -8.10 18.64
N GLY A 103 -2.49 -8.58 17.39
CA GLY A 103 -3.22 -8.11 16.22
C GLY A 103 -2.65 -6.82 15.62
N ARG A 104 -1.41 -6.45 15.96
CA ARG A 104 -0.75 -5.22 15.47
C ARG A 104 0.27 -5.52 14.39
N PHE A 105 0.36 -4.61 13.43
CA PHE A 105 1.28 -4.70 12.30
C PHE A 105 2.72 -4.80 12.80
N GLN A 106 3.49 -5.73 12.23
CA GLN A 106 4.89 -5.95 12.56
C GLN A 106 5.81 -5.50 11.42
N HIS A 107 5.63 -6.09 10.24
CA HIS A 107 6.44 -5.79 9.06
C HIS A 107 5.74 -6.27 7.79
N VAL A 108 6.20 -5.73 6.65
CA VAL A 108 5.83 -6.23 5.32
C VAL A 108 6.57 -7.54 5.07
N VAL A 109 5.84 -8.61 4.78
CA VAL A 109 6.41 -9.94 4.48
C VAL A 109 6.81 -10.05 3.01
N ASP A 110 5.94 -9.57 2.12
CA ASP A 110 6.19 -9.60 0.68
C ASP A 110 5.44 -8.44 -0.01
N ARG A 111 5.99 -7.99 -1.14
CA ARG A 111 5.40 -6.94 -1.99
C ARG A 111 5.73 -7.18 -3.47
N VAL A 112 4.72 -7.09 -4.33
CA VAL A 112 4.88 -7.21 -5.79
C VAL A 112 4.23 -6.00 -6.45
N ASN A 113 5.01 -5.20 -7.19
CA ASN A 113 4.57 -3.99 -7.90
C ASN A 113 3.77 -3.01 -7.02
N VAL A 114 4.10 -2.94 -5.73
CA VAL A 114 3.54 -2.01 -4.75
C VAL A 114 4.62 -1.02 -4.37
N HIS A 115 4.31 0.27 -4.51
CA HIS A 115 5.20 1.38 -4.15
C HIS A 115 4.73 2.06 -2.87
N GLY A 116 5.69 2.64 -2.15
CA GLY A 116 5.51 3.29 -0.86
C GLY A 116 6.24 2.55 0.25
N GLU A 117 6.44 3.23 1.37
CA GLU A 117 7.02 2.67 2.58
C GLU A 117 5.98 2.71 3.70
N THR A 118 6.09 1.79 4.64
CA THR A 118 5.30 1.84 5.88
C THR A 118 5.86 2.92 6.80
N GLY A 119 5.04 3.43 7.71
CA GLY A 119 5.49 4.38 8.71
C GLY A 119 6.52 3.75 9.64
N GLN A 120 7.39 4.57 10.20
CA GLN A 120 8.33 4.13 11.24
C GLN A 120 7.63 4.20 12.59
N ALA A 121 7.77 3.15 13.38
CA ALA A 121 7.48 3.28 14.81
C ALA A 121 8.45 4.33 15.37
N ALA A 122 7.96 5.18 16.28
CA ALA A 122 8.85 6.06 17.02
C ALA A 122 9.90 5.17 17.70
N GLU A 123 11.16 5.28 17.26
CA GLU A 123 12.24 4.59 17.96
C GLU A 123 12.20 5.06 19.42
N PRO A 124 12.20 4.13 20.40
CA PRO A 124 12.46 4.54 21.76
C PRO A 124 13.83 5.19 21.74
N VAL A 125 13.87 6.51 21.98
CA VAL A 125 15.11 7.27 22.13
C VAL A 125 15.92 6.52 23.19
N SER A 126 16.92 5.75 22.74
CA SER A 126 17.80 5.05 23.67
C SER A 126 18.60 6.13 24.36
N LEU A 127 18.24 6.42 25.61
CA LEU A 127 18.96 7.31 26.52
C LEU A 127 20.36 6.74 26.90
N THR A 128 20.94 5.88 26.07
CA THR A 128 22.20 5.17 26.30
C THR A 128 23.39 5.88 25.68
N GLU A 129 23.18 6.89 24.83
CA GLU A 129 24.22 7.89 24.61
C GLU A 129 24.24 8.85 25.81
N PRO A 130 25.39 9.08 26.45
CA PRO A 130 25.49 10.16 27.41
C PRO A 130 25.27 11.46 26.64
N VAL A 131 24.04 11.97 26.63
CA VAL A 131 23.73 13.36 26.23
C VAL A 131 24.64 14.34 26.99
N ALA A 132 25.15 13.93 28.16
CA ALA A 132 26.19 14.62 28.91
C ALA A 132 27.52 14.84 28.15
N ALA A 133 27.88 14.01 27.17
CA ALA A 133 29.10 14.18 26.37
C ALA A 133 28.92 15.20 25.23
N SER A 134 27.68 15.52 24.87
CA SER A 134 27.32 16.48 23.82
C SER A 134 26.85 17.82 24.39
N LEU A 135 26.70 17.92 25.72
CA LEU A 135 26.48 19.20 26.37
C LEU A 135 27.74 20.06 26.20
N PRO A 136 27.63 21.31 25.75
CA PRO A 136 28.77 22.22 25.74
C PRO A 136 29.34 22.26 27.16
N LYS A 137 30.64 22.03 27.27
CA LYS A 137 31.39 22.21 28.52
C LYS A 137 31.02 23.58 29.06
N ALA A 138 30.59 23.63 30.32
CA ALA A 138 30.11 24.85 30.97
C ALA A 138 30.98 26.04 30.55
N VAL A 139 30.32 27.10 30.08
CA VAL A 139 30.96 28.34 29.65
C VAL A 139 31.94 28.77 30.76
N PRO A 140 33.23 28.99 30.45
CA PRO A 140 34.21 29.46 31.42
C PRO A 140 33.70 30.67 32.20
N ALA A 141 33.97 30.72 33.50
CA ALA A 141 33.51 31.83 34.34
C ALA A 141 34.10 33.20 33.95
N ASP A 142 35.11 33.22 33.05
CA ASP A 142 35.72 34.43 32.49
C ASP A 142 35.11 34.85 31.14
N PHE A 143 34.09 34.15 30.66
CA PHE A 143 33.46 34.50 29.39
C PHE A 143 32.83 35.90 29.53
N PRO A 144 33.17 36.85 28.65
CA PRO A 144 32.67 38.20 28.75
C PRO A 144 31.17 38.17 28.52
N TYR A 145 30.39 38.21 29.60
CA TYR A 145 28.98 38.51 29.52
C TYR A 145 28.85 39.89 28.89
N GLY A 146 28.05 40.00 27.83
CA GLY A 146 27.61 41.29 27.32
C GLY A 146 26.91 42.10 28.43
N PRO A 147 26.68 43.40 28.21
CA PRO A 147 26.14 44.29 29.24
C PRO A 147 24.90 43.67 29.92
N ASP A 148 24.93 43.67 31.25
CA ASP A 148 23.91 43.09 32.12
C ASP A 148 22.59 43.83 31.93
N PHE A 149 21.64 43.21 31.22
CA PHE A 149 20.27 43.69 31.11
C PHE A 149 19.43 42.86 32.09
N GLY A 150 19.27 43.39 33.29
CA GLY A 150 18.64 42.70 34.42
C GLY A 150 17.28 42.04 34.13
N ASP A 151 17.03 40.98 34.90
CA ASP A 151 15.76 40.27 35.12
C ASP A 151 15.01 39.71 33.90
N GLY A 152 15.72 38.96 33.03
CA GLY A 152 15.09 38.06 32.07
C GLY A 152 15.78 36.68 32.01
N PRO A 153 15.04 35.56 31.83
CA PRO A 153 15.68 34.28 31.57
C PRO A 153 16.45 34.34 30.24
N VAL A 154 17.74 34.03 30.30
CA VAL A 154 18.67 34.08 29.17
C VAL A 154 18.19 33.10 28.07
N ALA A 155 17.58 33.63 27.02
CA ALA A 155 17.20 32.86 25.84
C ALA A 155 18.44 32.63 24.97
N VAL A 156 18.97 31.40 25.00
CA VAL A 156 20.01 30.95 24.07
C VAL A 156 19.33 30.60 22.74
N TYR A 157 19.46 31.45 21.74
CA TYR A 157 19.06 31.13 20.37
C TYR A 157 20.25 30.51 19.62
N PRO A 158 20.13 29.30 19.06
CA PRO A 158 21.14 28.78 18.15
C PRO A 158 21.12 29.59 16.84
N VAL A 159 22.29 30.11 16.45
CA VAL A 159 22.53 30.74 15.15
C VAL A 159 22.64 29.62 14.10
N ARG A 160 21.91 29.76 12.98
CA ARG A 160 21.98 28.86 11.82
C ARG A 160 23.27 29.03 11.05
#